data_AF-S1R0J3-F1
#
_entry.id   AF-S1R0J3-F1
#
_cell.length_a   1.000
_cell.length_b   1.000
_cell.length_c   1.000
_cell.angle_alpha   90.00
_cell.angle_beta   90.00
_cell.angle_gamma   90.00
#
_symmetry.space_group_name_H-M   'P 1'
#
loop_
_entity.id
_entity.type
_entity.pdbx_description
1 polymer ?
#
loop_
_entity_poly.entity_id
_entity_poly.type
_entity_poly.pdbx_seq_one_letter_code
_entity_poly.pdbx_strand_id
1 'polypeptide(L)'
;MLYTQQNITDKNKKLSNILIQICLYDLSGEKLYTEEDIRYLSDYLLSIDDWGMYELLLFSNSMKAMNHQTRMILLKEMNRRTDLYTNIPKYRRIIASMNVNAYIYCIEFEEWIDAQYFEKQLELAYFQEAEIYERLVFKYAKNFYKFKKFQDQKALLEMKKCIELFQFVDSENLAENFIEHLNKHL
;
A
#
# COMPACT_ATOMS: atom_id res chain seq x y z
N MET A 1 34.14 9.22 9.96
CA MET A 1 33.68 9.23 8.56
C MET A 1 33.67 7.83 7.95
N LEU A 2 34.80 7.12 7.84
CA LEU A 2 34.84 5.74 7.29
C LEU A 2 34.03 4.72 8.10
N TYR A 3 34.20 4.67 9.44
CA TYR A 3 33.42 3.77 10.31
C TYR A 3 31.91 4.02 10.24
N THR A 4 31.50 5.28 10.13
CA THR A 4 30.09 5.68 10.01
C THR A 4 29.51 5.26 8.66
N GLN A 5 30.27 5.41 7.57
CA GLN A 5 29.88 4.94 6.24
C GLN A 5 29.82 3.41 6.14
N GLN A 6 30.74 2.70 6.79
CA GLN A 6 30.76 1.23 6.81
C GLN A 6 29.55 0.66 7.56
N ASN A 7 29.20 1.23 8.73
CA ASN A 7 28.00 0.85 9.49
C ASN A 7 26.68 1.16 8.73
N ILE A 8 26.60 2.28 8.02
CA ILE A 8 25.45 2.60 7.14
C ILE A 8 25.35 1.57 6.01
N THR A 9 26.48 1.19 5.43
CA THR A 9 26.53 0.21 4.34
C THR A 9 26.08 -1.18 4.82
N ASP A 10 26.49 -1.60 6.01
CA ASP A 10 26.12 -2.91 6.55
C ASP A 10 24.65 -2.96 7.00
N LYS A 11 24.12 -1.85 7.54
CA LYS A 11 22.68 -1.69 7.81
C LYS A 11 21.85 -1.79 6.53
N ASN A 12 22.24 -1.08 5.46
CA ASN A 12 21.54 -1.11 4.18
C ASN A 12 21.60 -2.49 3.52
N LYS A 13 22.75 -3.18 3.62
CA LYS A 13 22.88 -4.57 3.17
C LYS A 13 21.93 -5.50 3.92
N LYS A 14 21.82 -5.36 5.25
CA LYS A 14 20.90 -6.18 6.05
C LYS A 14 19.44 -5.94 5.63
N LEU A 15 19.00 -4.68 5.52
CA LEU A 15 17.64 -4.35 5.07
C LEU A 15 17.36 -4.89 3.65
N SER A 16 18.33 -4.77 2.75
CA SER A 16 18.22 -5.30 1.38
C SER A 16 18.12 -6.82 1.36
N ASN A 17 18.88 -7.51 2.22
CA ASN A 17 18.83 -8.96 2.36
C ASN A 17 17.44 -9.42 2.83
N ILE A 18 16.87 -8.75 3.83
CA ILE A 18 15.51 -9.01 4.32
C ILE A 18 14.49 -8.84 3.20
N LEU A 19 14.58 -7.77 2.40
CA LEU A 19 13.69 -7.58 1.26
C LEU A 19 13.78 -8.72 0.23
N ILE A 20 15.00 -9.15 -0.11
CA ILE A 20 15.20 -10.27 -1.03
C ILE A 20 14.58 -11.54 -0.46
N GLN A 21 14.74 -11.82 0.83
CA GLN A 21 14.13 -12.98 1.49
C GLN A 21 12.60 -12.92 1.45
N ILE A 22 11.99 -11.74 1.66
CA ILE A 22 10.54 -11.56 1.52
C ILE A 22 10.08 -11.82 0.08
N CYS A 23 10.77 -11.28 -0.93
CA CYS A 23 10.45 -11.53 -2.32
C CYS A 23 10.60 -13.00 -2.73
N LEU A 24 11.64 -13.68 -2.22
CA LEU A 24 11.83 -15.11 -2.48
C LEU A 24 10.75 -15.97 -1.81
N TYR A 25 10.28 -15.59 -0.62
CA TYR A 25 9.14 -16.24 0.01
C TYR A 25 7.87 -16.13 -0.85
N ASP A 26 7.57 -14.94 -1.40
CA ASP A 26 6.42 -14.74 -2.28
C ASP A 26 6.45 -15.62 -3.55
N LEU A 27 7.65 -15.97 -4.04
CA LEU A 27 7.83 -16.80 -5.23
C LEU A 27 7.93 -18.30 -4.95
N SER A 28 8.56 -18.69 -3.84
CA SER A 28 8.89 -20.09 -3.53
C SER A 28 7.99 -20.73 -2.47
N GLY A 29 7.31 -19.92 -1.65
CA GLY A 29 6.61 -20.36 -0.45
C GLY A 29 7.52 -20.77 0.71
N GLU A 30 8.84 -20.76 0.54
CA GLU A 30 9.81 -21.12 1.58
C GLU A 30 10.05 -19.93 2.50
N LYS A 31 9.81 -20.12 3.82
CA LYS A 31 9.96 -19.03 4.80
C LYS A 31 11.44 -18.74 5.04
N LEU A 32 11.96 -17.73 4.34
CA LEU A 32 13.38 -17.33 4.35
C LEU A 32 13.71 -16.16 5.28
N TYR A 33 12.71 -15.55 5.91
CA TYR A 33 12.88 -14.45 6.87
C TYR A 33 12.23 -14.79 8.22
N THR A 34 12.74 -14.15 9.27
CA THR A 34 12.27 -14.36 10.65
C THR A 34 11.41 -13.20 11.15
N GLU A 35 10.73 -13.38 12.29
CA GLU A 35 10.04 -12.27 12.96
C GLU A 35 11.03 -11.21 13.48
N GLU A 36 12.27 -11.60 13.80
CA GLU A 36 13.32 -10.68 14.19
C GLU A 36 13.75 -9.78 13.01
N ASP A 37 13.78 -10.31 11.79
CA ASP A 37 14.04 -9.52 10.58
C ASP A 37 12.95 -8.47 10.35
N ILE A 38 11.68 -8.86 10.49
CA ILE A 38 10.55 -7.93 10.37
C ILE A 38 10.58 -6.88 11.47
N ARG A 39 10.95 -7.25 12.69
CA ARG A 39 11.14 -6.30 13.80
C ARG A 39 12.28 -5.33 13.51
N TYR A 40 13.43 -5.82 13.06
CA TYR A 40 14.58 -5.00 12.69
C TYR A 40 14.23 -3.98 11.60
N LEU A 41 13.49 -4.40 10.57
CA LEU A 41 13.01 -3.53 9.50
C LEU A 41 12.00 -2.50 10.02
N SER A 42 11.07 -2.90 10.89
CA SER A 42 10.06 -2.01 11.47
C SER A 42 10.70 -0.96 12.39
N ASP A 43 11.63 -1.36 13.25
CA ASP A 43 12.38 -0.47 14.13
C ASP A 43 13.20 0.54 13.32
N TYR A 44 13.81 0.09 12.21
CA TYR A 44 14.46 0.99 11.27
C TYR A 44 13.50 2.06 10.76
N LEU A 45 12.38 1.66 10.18
CA LEU A 45 11.40 2.58 9.60
C LEU A 45 10.88 3.59 10.64
N LEU A 46 10.61 3.13 11.87
CA LEU A 46 10.18 3.99 12.98
C LEU A 46 11.27 4.93 13.51
N SER A 47 12.54 4.63 13.25
CA SER A 47 13.68 5.48 13.66
C SER A 47 13.95 6.66 12.71
N ILE A 48 13.37 6.67 11.51
CA ILE A 48 13.63 7.71 10.49
C ILE A 48 12.57 8.81 10.56
N ASP A 49 12.94 10.02 10.96
CA ASP A 49 11.99 11.12 11.17
C ASP A 49 11.21 11.51 9.90
N ASP A 50 11.90 11.68 8.78
CA ASP A 50 11.31 12.02 7.48
C ASP A 50 11.54 10.88 6.48
N TRP A 51 10.46 10.29 5.97
CA TRP A 51 10.55 9.15 5.07
C TRP A 51 10.82 9.59 3.63
N GLY A 52 11.99 9.22 3.11
CA GLY A 52 12.31 9.42 1.70
C GLY A 52 11.74 8.31 0.82
N MET A 53 12.03 8.38 -0.49
CA MET A 53 11.68 7.31 -1.43
C MET A 53 12.24 5.94 -1.00
N TYR A 54 13.40 5.88 -0.34
CA TYR A 54 13.99 4.62 0.09
C TYR A 54 13.14 3.93 1.17
N GLU A 55 12.74 4.66 2.22
CA GLU A 55 11.83 4.16 3.27
C GLU A 55 10.48 3.75 2.69
N LEU A 56 9.92 4.55 1.78
CA LEU A 56 8.66 4.24 1.11
C LEU A 56 8.72 2.93 0.31
N LEU A 57 9.78 2.73 -0.46
CA LEU A 57 9.99 1.50 -1.22
C LEU A 57 10.27 0.31 -0.29
N LEU A 58 11.09 0.49 0.74
CA LEU A 58 11.39 -0.53 1.74
C LEU A 58 10.10 -1.00 2.44
N PHE A 59 9.26 -0.06 2.87
CA PHE A 59 7.99 -0.39 3.52
C PHE A 59 7.01 -1.03 2.53
N SER A 60 6.84 -0.47 1.34
CA SER A 60 5.91 -1.00 0.34
C SER A 60 6.22 -2.45 -0.04
N ASN A 61 7.49 -2.83 -0.14
CA ASN A 61 7.90 -4.20 -0.50
C ASN A 61 7.86 -5.18 0.67
N SER A 62 7.91 -4.70 1.92
CA SER A 62 7.89 -5.56 3.12
C SER A 62 6.50 -5.69 3.76
N MET A 63 5.52 -4.89 3.30
CA MET A 63 4.21 -4.75 3.92
C MET A 63 3.46 -6.08 4.10
N LYS A 64 3.51 -6.96 3.09
CA LYS A 64 2.82 -8.26 3.09
C LYS A 64 3.36 -9.22 4.16
N ALA A 65 4.64 -9.12 4.49
CA ALA A 65 5.30 -9.95 5.49
C ALA A 65 4.98 -9.55 6.94
N MET A 66 4.41 -8.36 7.13
CA MET A 66 4.06 -7.82 8.45
C MET A 66 2.66 -8.26 8.88
N ASN A 67 2.48 -8.45 10.19
CA ASN A 67 1.15 -8.61 10.79
C ASN A 67 0.31 -7.33 10.64
N HIS A 68 -1.01 -7.45 10.82
CA HIS A 68 -1.96 -6.35 10.66
C HIS A 68 -1.59 -5.13 11.52
N GLN A 69 -1.33 -5.33 12.81
CA GLN A 69 -1.05 -4.23 13.76
C GLN A 69 0.20 -3.42 13.36
N THR A 70 1.32 -4.09 13.09
CA THR A 70 2.58 -3.45 12.66
C THR A 70 2.38 -2.71 11.34
N ARG A 71 1.66 -3.32 10.40
CA ARG A 71 1.34 -2.71 9.11
C ARG A 71 0.55 -1.41 9.27
N MET A 72 -0.49 -1.40 10.11
CA MET A 72 -1.33 -0.21 10.33
C MET A 72 -0.55 0.92 11.02
N ILE A 73 0.29 0.60 12.00
CA ILE A 73 1.16 1.58 12.66
C ILE A 73 2.10 2.23 11.64
N LEU A 74 2.79 1.42 10.84
CA LEU A 74 3.76 1.93 9.85
C LEU A 74 3.07 2.71 8.71
N LEU A 75 1.86 2.35 8.30
CA LEU A 75 1.09 3.12 7.33
C LEU A 75 0.70 4.51 7.86
N LYS A 76 0.26 4.59 9.13
CA LYS A 76 -0.07 5.86 9.78
C LYS A 76 1.17 6.74 9.95
N GLU A 77 2.30 6.13 10.34
CA GLU A 77 3.59 6.83 10.44
C GLU A 77 4.11 7.27 9.07
N MET A 78 3.92 6.47 8.02
CA MET A 78 4.28 6.83 6.64
C MET A 78 3.55 8.11 6.20
N ASN A 79 2.25 8.22 6.47
CA ASN A 79 1.51 9.45 6.16
C ASN A 79 2.08 10.65 6.93
N ARG A 80 2.26 10.53 8.26
CA ARG A 80 2.81 11.59 9.11
C ARG A 80 4.21 12.04 8.68
N ARG A 81 5.07 11.10 8.29
CA ARG A 81 6.49 11.33 7.98
C ARG A 81 6.73 11.70 6.52
N THR A 82 5.67 11.81 5.71
CA THR A 82 5.76 12.23 4.30
C THR A 82 4.97 13.52 3.99
N ASP A 83 4.46 14.21 5.02
CA ASP A 83 3.66 15.43 4.89
C ASP A 83 4.35 16.50 4.01
N LEU A 84 5.69 16.60 4.08
CA LEU A 84 6.50 17.56 3.29
C LEU A 84 6.59 17.22 1.80
N TYR A 85 6.31 15.98 1.40
CA TYR A 85 6.46 15.48 0.03
C TYR A 85 5.14 15.40 -0.74
N THR A 86 4.03 15.79 -0.11
CA THR A 86 2.66 15.74 -0.66
C THR A 86 2.44 16.59 -1.91
N ASN A 87 3.39 17.45 -2.29
CA ASN A 87 3.35 18.23 -3.53
C ASN A 87 4.27 17.70 -4.63
N ILE A 88 5.11 16.69 -4.34
CA ILE A 88 6.04 16.11 -5.32
C ILE A 88 5.33 14.95 -6.03
N PRO A 89 5.07 15.03 -7.35
CA PRO A 89 4.22 14.05 -8.05
C PRO A 89 4.63 12.59 -7.84
N LYS A 90 5.93 12.29 -7.84
CA LYS A 90 6.44 10.93 -7.62
C LYS A 90 6.07 10.37 -6.24
N TYR A 91 6.20 11.20 -5.19
CA TYR A 91 5.85 10.82 -3.82
C TYR A 91 4.35 10.69 -3.65
N ARG A 92 3.58 11.63 -4.22
CA ARG A 92 2.11 11.58 -4.19
C ARG A 92 1.56 10.26 -4.71
N ARG A 93 2.03 9.81 -5.87
CA ARG A 93 1.55 8.56 -6.49
C ARG A 93 1.84 7.33 -5.64
N ILE A 94 3.06 7.20 -5.10
CA ILE A 94 3.40 6.04 -4.25
C ILE A 94 2.61 6.08 -2.93
N ILE A 95 2.50 7.25 -2.28
CA ILE A 95 1.73 7.42 -1.05
C ILE A 95 0.25 7.11 -1.29
N ALA A 96 -0.34 7.62 -2.37
CA ALA A 96 -1.71 7.32 -2.76
C ALA A 96 -1.91 5.83 -3.01
N SER A 97 -1.05 5.19 -3.79
CA SER A 97 -1.13 3.75 -4.05
C SER A 97 -1.07 2.93 -2.76
N MET A 98 -0.16 3.28 -1.83
CA MET A 98 -0.04 2.61 -0.54
C MET A 98 -1.29 2.80 0.33
N ASN A 99 -1.86 4.01 0.36
CA ASN A 99 -3.09 4.29 1.10
C ASN A 99 -4.32 3.58 0.49
N VAL A 100 -4.44 3.53 -0.84
CA VAL A 100 -5.54 2.79 -1.49
C VAL A 100 -5.42 1.29 -1.23
N ASN A 101 -4.21 0.73 -1.31
CA ASN A 101 -3.98 -0.67 -0.99
C ASN A 101 -4.29 -0.97 0.48
N ALA A 102 -3.90 -0.09 1.40
CA ALA A 102 -4.27 -0.18 2.82
C ALA A 102 -5.78 -0.14 3.03
N TYR A 103 -6.47 0.76 2.32
CA TYR A 103 -7.93 0.89 2.39
C TYR A 103 -8.63 -0.39 1.92
N ILE A 104 -8.26 -0.93 0.76
CA ILE A 104 -8.78 -2.20 0.24
C ILE A 104 -8.53 -3.32 1.25
N TYR A 105 -7.30 -3.45 1.73
CA TYR A 105 -6.95 -4.47 2.72
C TYR A 105 -7.81 -4.36 4.00
N CYS A 106 -8.02 -3.16 4.53
CA CYS A 106 -8.88 -2.99 5.71
C CYS A 106 -10.34 -3.39 5.42
N ILE A 107 -10.84 -3.15 4.21
CA ILE A 107 -12.19 -3.59 3.80
C ILE A 107 -12.27 -5.12 3.74
N GLU A 108 -11.26 -5.78 3.16
CA GLU A 108 -11.22 -7.24 3.02
C GLU A 108 -11.24 -7.95 4.37
N PHE A 109 -10.59 -7.36 5.38
CA PHE A 109 -10.51 -7.89 6.75
C PHE A 109 -11.56 -7.29 7.70
N GLU A 110 -12.50 -6.50 7.18
CA GLU A 110 -13.58 -5.86 7.95
C GLU A 110 -13.09 -4.91 9.07
N GLU A 111 -11.91 -4.35 8.92
CA GLU A 111 -11.28 -3.39 9.84
C GLU A 111 -11.80 -1.98 9.57
N TRP A 112 -13.08 -1.76 9.89
CA TRP A 112 -13.84 -0.58 9.45
C TRP A 112 -13.29 0.76 9.95
N ILE A 113 -12.70 0.79 11.14
CA ILE A 113 -12.14 2.01 11.74
C ILE A 113 -10.90 2.44 10.94
N ASP A 114 -10.00 1.51 10.66
CA ASP A 114 -8.81 1.80 9.86
C ASP A 114 -9.18 2.08 8.41
N ALA A 115 -10.17 1.38 7.84
CA ALA A 115 -10.69 1.68 6.52
C ALA A 115 -11.19 3.15 6.42
N GLN A 116 -11.95 3.63 7.40
CA GLN A 116 -12.41 5.03 7.43
C GLN A 116 -11.25 6.02 7.57
N TYR A 117 -10.21 5.67 8.34
CA TYR A 117 -9.02 6.50 8.41
C TYR A 117 -8.37 6.67 7.03
N PHE A 118 -8.14 5.57 6.30
CA PHE A 118 -7.50 5.63 4.98
C PHE A 118 -8.39 6.29 3.93
N GLU A 119 -9.71 6.09 3.98
CA GLU A 119 -10.65 6.83 3.12
C GLU A 119 -10.47 8.35 3.29
N LYS A 120 -10.40 8.82 4.54
CA LYS A 120 -10.17 10.25 4.83
C LYS A 120 -8.81 10.74 4.33
N GLN A 121 -7.74 9.95 4.49
CA GLN A 121 -6.41 10.32 3.96
C GLN A 121 -6.45 10.48 2.44
N LEU A 122 -7.13 9.57 1.73
CA LEU A 122 -7.26 9.60 0.27
C LEU A 122 -8.14 10.75 -0.22
N GLU A 123 -9.17 11.13 0.54
CA GLU A 123 -9.98 12.32 0.25
C GLU A 123 -9.18 13.62 0.43
N LEU A 124 -8.30 13.68 1.44
CA LEU A 124 -7.43 14.83 1.68
C LEU A 124 -6.30 14.97 0.65
N ALA A 125 -5.87 13.87 0.02
CA ALA A 125 -4.79 13.87 -0.96
C ALA A 125 -5.07 14.71 -2.23
N TYR A 126 -6.34 15.05 -2.49
CA TYR A 126 -6.83 15.86 -3.61
C TYR A 126 -6.15 15.50 -4.95
N PHE A 127 -6.52 14.35 -5.52
CA PHE A 127 -5.96 13.86 -6.77
C PHE A 127 -6.03 14.92 -7.89
N GLN A 128 -4.88 15.19 -8.51
CA GLN A 128 -4.76 16.10 -9.65
C GLN A 128 -5.47 15.54 -10.88
N GLU A 129 -5.74 16.42 -11.86
CA GLU A 129 -6.48 16.05 -13.06
C GLU A 129 -5.82 14.90 -13.84
N ALA A 130 -4.50 14.83 -13.86
CA ALA A 130 -3.74 13.77 -14.54
C ALA A 130 -3.64 12.45 -13.74
N GLU A 131 -4.05 12.42 -12.47
CA GLU A 131 -4.01 11.23 -11.60
C GLU A 131 -5.27 10.37 -11.80
N ILE A 132 -5.55 10.02 -13.06
CA ILE A 132 -6.75 9.27 -13.46
C ILE A 132 -6.73 7.86 -12.88
N TYR A 133 -5.56 7.21 -12.90
CA TYR A 133 -5.39 5.86 -12.38
C TYR A 133 -5.74 5.78 -10.89
N GLU A 134 -5.11 6.62 -10.07
CA GLU A 134 -5.31 6.62 -8.62
C GLU A 134 -6.76 6.94 -8.24
N ARG A 135 -7.39 7.89 -8.94
CA ARG A 135 -8.82 8.22 -8.75
C ARG A 135 -9.73 7.05 -9.10
N LEU A 136 -9.43 6.33 -10.19
CA LEU A 136 -10.26 5.22 -10.63
C LEU A 136 -10.18 4.05 -9.63
N VAL A 137 -8.98 3.71 -9.17
CA VAL A 137 -8.79 2.67 -8.14
C VAL A 137 -9.45 3.09 -6.82
N PHE A 138 -9.29 4.35 -6.40
CA PHE A 138 -9.97 4.82 -5.18
C PHE A 138 -11.50 4.79 -5.33
N LYS A 139 -12.04 5.16 -6.50
CA LYS A 139 -13.47 5.06 -6.77
C LYS A 139 -13.97 3.61 -6.71
N TYR A 140 -13.21 2.66 -7.24
CA TYR A 140 -13.48 1.24 -7.08
C TYR A 140 -13.51 0.86 -5.59
N ALA A 141 -12.47 1.22 -4.83
CA ALA A 141 -12.34 0.87 -3.41
C ALA A 141 -13.47 1.47 -2.55
N LYS A 142 -13.91 2.71 -2.80
CA LYS A 142 -15.06 3.31 -2.09
C LYS A 142 -16.36 2.54 -2.33
N ASN A 143 -16.56 2.06 -3.55
CA ASN A 143 -17.74 1.23 -3.85
C ASN A 143 -17.60 -0.17 -3.27
N PHE A 144 -16.39 -0.73 -3.24
CA PHE A 144 -16.11 -1.98 -2.54
C PHE A 144 -16.44 -1.91 -1.05
N TYR A 145 -16.05 -0.82 -0.37
CA TYR A 145 -16.42 -0.57 1.03
C TYR A 145 -17.95 -0.56 1.22
N LYS A 146 -18.68 0.17 0.36
CA LYS A 146 -20.15 0.24 0.43
C LYS A 146 -20.81 -1.12 0.20
N PHE A 147 -20.31 -1.87 -0.78
CA PHE A 147 -20.78 -3.21 -1.09
C PHE A 147 -20.55 -4.15 0.09
N LYS A 148 -19.33 -4.23 0.63
CA LYS A 148 -19.00 -5.12 1.75
C LYS A 148 -19.73 -4.76 3.04
N LYS A 149 -19.74 -3.47 3.42
CA LYS A 149 -20.29 -3.03 4.70
C LYS A 149 -21.82 -2.91 4.72
N PHE A 150 -22.43 -2.52 3.60
CA PHE A 150 -23.86 -2.20 3.54
C PHE A 150 -24.65 -3.07 2.55
N GLN A 151 -24.00 -4.02 1.87
CA GLN A 151 -24.63 -4.89 0.86
C GLN A 151 -25.29 -4.10 -0.29
N ASP A 152 -24.75 -2.91 -0.60
CA ASP A 152 -25.29 -2.01 -1.62
C ASP A 152 -25.02 -2.54 -3.03
N GLN A 153 -26.05 -3.08 -3.66
CA GLN A 153 -25.98 -3.60 -5.04
C GLN A 153 -25.71 -2.50 -6.08
N LYS A 154 -26.03 -1.23 -5.81
CA LYS A 154 -25.65 -0.13 -6.71
C LYS A 154 -24.14 0.08 -6.69
N ALA A 155 -23.49 -0.13 -5.54
CA ALA A 155 -22.04 -0.03 -5.43
C ALA A 155 -21.35 -1.13 -6.26
N LEU A 156 -21.92 -2.33 -6.33
CA LEU A 156 -21.42 -3.39 -7.23
C LEU A 156 -21.45 -2.96 -8.70
N LEU A 157 -22.51 -2.28 -9.15
CA LEU A 157 -22.58 -1.75 -10.52
C LEU A 157 -21.50 -0.68 -10.77
N GLU A 158 -21.24 0.20 -9.79
CA GLU A 158 -20.18 1.20 -9.90
C GLU A 158 -18.77 0.58 -9.91
N MET A 159 -18.55 -0.52 -9.19
CA MET A 159 -17.29 -1.29 -9.28
C MET A 159 -17.08 -1.85 -10.69
N LYS A 160 -18.12 -2.45 -11.29
CA LYS A 160 -18.07 -2.98 -12.66
C LYS A 160 -17.75 -1.89 -13.69
N LYS A 161 -18.34 -0.69 -13.55
CA LYS A 161 -18.00 0.47 -14.40
C LYS A 161 -16.53 0.85 -14.30
N CYS A 162 -15.93 0.77 -13.12
CA CYS A 162 -14.50 1.06 -12.97
C CYS A 162 -13.63 0.05 -13.72
N ILE A 163 -14.02 -1.24 -13.69
CA ILE A 163 -13.36 -2.30 -14.46
C ILE A 163 -13.51 -2.08 -15.97
N GLU A 164 -14.71 -1.74 -16.43
CA GLU A 164 -14.99 -1.41 -17.84
C GLU A 164 -14.13 -0.24 -18.33
N LEU A 165 -13.87 0.77 -17.48
CA LEU A 165 -12.98 1.87 -17.82
C LEU A 165 -11.53 1.43 -18.02
N PHE A 166 -11.03 0.45 -17.24
CA PHE A 166 -9.70 -0.13 -17.49
C PHE A 166 -9.66 -0.87 -18.83
N GLN A 167 -10.71 -1.62 -19.17
CA GLN A 167 -10.82 -2.30 -20.46
C GLN A 167 -10.89 -1.30 -21.61
N PHE A 168 -11.65 -0.21 -21.44
CA PHE A 168 -11.82 0.82 -22.46
C PHE A 168 -10.53 1.54 -22.85
N VAL A 169 -9.58 1.66 -21.92
CA VAL A 169 -8.25 2.26 -22.18
C VAL A 169 -7.17 1.21 -22.48
N ASP A 170 -7.59 0.00 -22.88
CA ASP A 170 -6.73 -1.14 -23.23
C ASP A 170 -5.77 -1.56 -22.10
N SER A 171 -6.18 -1.37 -20.84
CA SER A 171 -5.40 -1.77 -19.66
C SER A 171 -5.85 -3.14 -19.16
N GLU A 172 -5.65 -4.16 -19.99
CA GLU A 172 -6.14 -5.53 -19.77
C GLU A 172 -5.68 -6.12 -18.44
N ASN A 173 -4.39 -6.05 -18.13
CA ASN A 173 -3.85 -6.56 -16.86
C ASN A 173 -4.49 -5.89 -15.63
N LEU A 174 -4.78 -4.59 -15.68
CA LEU A 174 -5.46 -3.91 -14.58
C LEU A 174 -6.90 -4.39 -14.47
N ALA A 175 -7.61 -4.49 -15.58
CA ALA A 175 -8.98 -5.00 -15.60
C ALA A 175 -9.06 -6.42 -15.04
N GLU A 176 -8.20 -7.33 -15.47
CA GLU A 176 -8.13 -8.71 -14.99
C GLU A 176 -7.92 -8.77 -13.47
N ASN A 177 -6.95 -8.01 -12.94
CA ASN A 177 -6.71 -7.95 -11.50
C ASN A 177 -7.96 -7.54 -10.70
N PHE A 178 -8.71 -6.53 -11.16
CA PHE A 178 -9.93 -6.08 -10.47
C PHE A 178 -11.13 -7.00 -10.69
N ILE A 179 -11.18 -7.74 -11.81
CA ILE A 179 -12.16 -8.80 -12.06
C ILE A 179 -11.92 -9.96 -11.10
N GLU A 180 -10.67 -10.43 -10.99
CA GLU A 180 -10.29 -11.50 -10.06
C GLU A 180 -10.59 -11.10 -8.61
N HIS A 181 -10.23 -9.88 -8.22
CA HIS A 181 -10.55 -9.36 -6.90
C HIS A 181 -12.07 -9.32 -6.68
N LEU A 182 -12.86 -8.79 -7.61
CA LEU A 182 -14.31 -8.74 -7.47
C LEU A 182 -14.92 -10.14 -7.34
N ASN A 183 -14.52 -11.10 -8.18
CA ASN A 183 -15.05 -12.46 -8.17
C ASN A 183 -14.74 -13.21 -6.87
N LYS A 184 -13.64 -12.90 -6.18
CA LYS A 184 -13.32 -13.47 -4.87
C LYS A 184 -14.25 -12.99 -3.74
N HIS A 185 -14.93 -11.85 -3.95
CA HIS A 185 -15.73 -11.18 -2.93
C HIS A 185 -17.23 -11.07 -3.25
N LEU A 186 -17.67 -11.65 -4.37
CA LEU A 186 -19.09 -11.86 -4.71
C LEU A 186 -19.63 -13.12 -4.04
#